data_AF-A0A838JQB6-F1
#
_entry.id   AF-A0A838JQB6-F1
#
_cell.length_a   1.000
_cell.length_b   1.000
_cell.length_c   1.000
_cell.angle_alpha   90.00
_cell.angle_beta   90.00
_cell.angle_gamma   90.00
#
_symmetry.space_group_name_H-M   'P 1'
#
loop_
_entity.id
_entity.type
_entity.pdbx_description
1 polymer ?
#
loop_
_entity_poly.entity_id
_entity_poly.type
_entity_poly.pdbx_seq_one_letter_code
_entity_poly.pdbx_strand_id
1 'polypeptide(L)'
;MPGGALVSVELRMLTFSVVLGIVQIIAASHAASLQRGYRWTASPRDEKVEPLRGVAGRLDRALRNFLETFPLFAAVVLAAQLTGTHDALTEWGARLYFWGRLAYVPLYAAGVALIRSLVWNIPTIGIGLVVIALLLGWS
;
A
#
# COMPACT_ATOMS: atom_id res chain seq x y z
N MET A 1 -11.94 23.77 26.35
CA MET A 1 -11.69 23.51 24.92
C MET A 1 -11.19 22.08 24.79
N PRO A 2 -11.83 21.18 24.04
CA PRO A 2 -11.31 19.82 23.90
C PRO A 2 -9.99 19.90 23.12
N GLY A 3 -8.90 19.49 23.77
CA GLY A 3 -7.56 19.45 23.20
C GLY A 3 -7.53 18.57 21.95
N GLY A 4 -6.79 19.00 20.93
CA GLY A 4 -6.72 18.34 19.63
C GLY A 4 -6.51 16.84 19.79
N ALA A 5 -7.47 16.05 19.31
CA ALA A 5 -7.36 14.60 19.30
C ALA A 5 -6.06 14.22 18.58
N LEU A 6 -5.11 13.64 19.32
CA LEU A 6 -3.88 13.14 18.73
C LEU A 6 -4.28 12.02 17.76
N VAL A 7 -4.02 12.23 16.47
CA VAL A 7 -4.28 11.22 15.44
C VAL A 7 -3.58 9.92 15.84
N SER A 8 -4.34 8.83 15.93
CA SER A 8 -3.87 7.50 16.32
C SER A 8 -2.74 7.02 15.40
N VAL A 9 -1.90 6.11 15.91
CA VAL A 9 -0.78 5.57 15.13
C VAL A 9 -1.29 4.89 13.86
N GLU A 10 -2.38 4.15 13.97
CA GLU A 10 -3.05 3.41 12.91
C GLU A 10 -3.53 4.35 11.82
N LEU A 11 -4.20 5.44 12.18
CA LEU A 11 -4.61 6.48 11.23
C LEU A 11 -3.42 7.17 10.58
N ARG A 12 -2.33 7.45 11.31
CA ARG A 12 -1.10 8.01 10.71
C ARG A 12 -0.51 7.06 9.67
N MET A 13 -0.44 5.76 9.97
CA MET A 13 0.07 4.75 9.04
C MET A 13 -0.84 4.60 7.82
N LEU A 14 -2.16 4.71 7.99
CA LEU A 14 -3.12 4.78 6.89
C LEU A 14 -2.89 6.01 6.02
N THR A 15 -2.75 7.20 6.62
CA THR A 15 -2.45 8.43 5.87
C THR A 15 -1.15 8.33 5.10
N PHE A 16 -0.06 7.83 5.70
CA PHE A 16 1.19 7.62 4.98
C PHE A 16 1.08 6.58 3.87
N SER A 17 0.26 5.54 4.05
CA SER A 17 -0.02 4.55 3.00
C SER A 17 -0.77 5.17 1.83
N VAL A 18 -1.69 6.10 2.05
CA VAL A 18 -2.35 6.87 0.98
C VAL A 18 -1.31 7.66 0.18
N VAL A 19 -0.42 8.39 0.87
CA VAL A 19 0.66 9.15 0.23
C VAL A 19 1.55 8.22 -0.60
N LEU A 20 1.94 7.07 -0.04
CA LEU A 20 2.72 6.07 -0.74
C LEU A 20 2.01 5.54 -2.00
N GLY A 21 0.71 5.28 -1.92
CA GLY A 21 -0.11 4.88 -3.06
C GLY A 21 -0.13 5.93 -4.18
N ILE A 22 -0.29 7.20 -3.83
CA ILE A 22 -0.23 8.33 -4.78
C ILE A 22 1.14 8.37 -5.48
N VAL A 23 2.23 8.25 -4.71
CA VAL A 23 3.59 8.23 -5.25
C VAL A 23 3.77 7.06 -6.24
N GLN A 24 3.26 5.87 -5.92
CA GLN A 24 3.33 4.71 -6.81
C GLN A 24 2.51 4.90 -8.10
N ILE A 25 1.33 5.50 -8.01
CA ILE A 25 0.49 5.83 -9.18
C ILE A 25 1.25 6.79 -10.11
N ILE A 26 1.79 7.86 -9.55
CA ILE A 26 2.58 8.85 -10.30
C ILE A 26 3.78 8.17 -10.96
N ALA A 27 4.58 7.42 -10.18
CA ALA A 27 5.77 6.75 -10.69
C ALA A 27 5.46 5.75 -11.83
N ALA A 28 4.43 4.91 -11.66
CA ALA A 28 4.02 3.94 -12.68
C ALA A 28 3.49 4.65 -13.94
N SER A 29 2.70 5.72 -13.79
CA SER A 29 2.17 6.52 -14.90
C SER A 29 3.26 7.22 -15.71
N HIS A 30 4.24 7.83 -15.05
CA HIS A 30 5.39 8.45 -15.72
C HIS A 30 6.26 7.41 -16.42
N ALA A 31 6.58 6.29 -15.77
CA ALA A 31 7.39 5.24 -16.38
C ALA A 31 6.70 4.61 -17.61
N ALA A 32 5.39 4.41 -17.55
CA ALA A 32 4.60 3.95 -18.70
C ALA A 32 4.59 4.98 -19.84
N SER A 33 4.40 6.26 -19.51
CA SER A 33 4.44 7.37 -20.49
C SER A 33 5.80 7.52 -21.15
N LEU A 34 6.90 7.32 -20.42
CA LEU A 34 8.25 7.35 -20.98
C LEU A 34 8.52 6.17 -21.93
N GLN A 35 7.99 4.98 -21.62
CA GLN A 35 8.18 3.81 -22.48
C GLN A 35 7.30 3.85 -23.74
N ARG A 36 6.07 4.36 -23.65
CA ARG A 36 5.07 4.29 -24.73
C ARG A 36 4.85 5.63 -25.45
N GLY A 37 5.42 6.72 -24.93
CA GLY A 37 5.21 8.08 -25.40
C GLY A 37 3.94 8.72 -24.81
N TYR A 38 4.03 9.99 -24.41
CA TYR A 38 2.92 10.74 -23.80
C TYR A 38 1.67 10.86 -24.70
N ARG A 39 1.85 10.86 -26.02
CA ARG A 39 0.73 10.87 -26.98
C ARG A 39 -0.10 9.59 -26.90
N TRP A 40 0.51 8.47 -26.53
CA TRP A 40 -0.18 7.21 -26.35
C TRP A 40 -0.92 7.16 -25.00
N THR A 41 -0.33 7.69 -23.91
CA THR A 41 -1.00 7.69 -22.59
C THR A 41 -2.25 8.57 -22.55
N ALA A 42 -2.31 9.60 -23.41
CA ALA A 42 -3.43 10.49 -23.63
C ALA A 42 -4.45 9.96 -24.67
N SER A 43 -4.15 8.84 -25.34
CA SER A 43 -5.07 8.14 -26.24
C SER A 43 -6.09 7.33 -25.44
N PRO A 44 -7.28 6.98 -25.99
CA PRO A 44 -8.32 6.20 -25.29
C PRO A 44 -7.91 4.82 -24.74
N ARG A 45 -6.65 4.38 -24.90
CA ARG A 45 -6.09 3.11 -24.40
C ARG A 45 -6.78 1.86 -24.98
N ASP A 46 -7.61 2.02 -26.01
CA ASP A 46 -8.37 0.94 -26.66
C ASP A 46 -7.54 0.10 -27.64
N GLU A 47 -6.36 0.56 -28.04
CA GLU A 47 -5.46 -0.20 -28.90
C GLU A 47 -4.67 -1.27 -28.13
N LYS A 48 -4.40 -2.40 -28.79
CA LYS A 48 -3.63 -3.52 -28.23
C LYS A 48 -2.18 -3.07 -28.03
N VAL A 49 -1.75 -2.95 -26.78
CA VAL A 49 -0.45 -2.33 -26.46
C VAL A 49 0.53 -3.34 -25.93
N GLU A 50 1.75 -3.23 -26.45
CA GLU A 50 2.88 -4.01 -25.98
C GLU A 50 3.03 -3.96 -24.45
N PRO A 51 3.25 -5.11 -23.78
CA PRO A 51 3.42 -5.16 -22.33
C PRO A 51 4.53 -4.21 -21.87
N LEU A 52 4.35 -3.57 -20.71
CA LEU A 52 5.41 -2.77 -20.09
C LEU A 52 6.60 -3.68 -19.76
N ARG A 53 7.81 -3.21 -20.07
CA ARG A 53 9.06 -3.96 -19.88
C ARG A 53 9.97 -3.22 -18.91
N GLY A 54 11.00 -3.91 -18.40
CA GLY A 54 12.01 -3.29 -17.53
C GLY A 54 11.41 -2.62 -16.28
N VAL A 55 11.85 -1.39 -16.00
CA VAL A 55 11.45 -0.61 -14.81
C VAL A 55 9.96 -0.29 -14.82
N ALA A 56 9.38 0.13 -15.95
CA ALA A 56 7.97 0.48 -16.04
C ALA A 56 7.07 -0.71 -15.72
N GLY A 57 7.41 -1.90 -16.23
CA GLY A 57 6.69 -3.13 -15.88
C GLY A 57 6.86 -3.54 -14.41
N ARG A 58 8.00 -3.22 -13.79
CA ARG A 58 8.19 -3.45 -12.35
C ARG A 58 7.33 -2.51 -11.50
N LEU A 59 7.30 -1.22 -11.83
CA LEU A 59 6.47 -0.24 -11.10
C LEU A 59 4.97 -0.52 -11.23
N ASP A 60 4.49 -0.92 -12.42
CA ASP A 60 3.09 -1.30 -12.64
C ASP A 60 2.70 -2.52 -11.78
N ARG A 61 3.53 -3.56 -11.73
CA ARG A 61 3.29 -4.72 -10.86
C ARG A 61 3.34 -4.36 -9.37
N ALA A 62 4.24 -3.45 -8.97
CA ALA A 62 4.31 -2.99 -7.60
C ALA A 62 3.04 -2.25 -7.17
N LEU A 63 2.54 -1.34 -8.03
CA LEU A 63 1.30 -0.61 -7.81
C LEU A 63 0.10 -1.56 -7.71
N ARG A 64 -0.06 -2.50 -8.65
CA ARG A 64 -1.14 -3.50 -8.60
C ARG A 64 -1.14 -4.27 -7.28
N ASN A 65 0.04 -4.70 -6.83
CA ASN A 65 0.17 -5.43 -5.58
C ASN A 65 -0.16 -4.58 -4.35
N PHE A 66 0.14 -3.28 -4.36
CA PHE A 66 -0.28 -2.36 -3.31
C PHE A 66 -1.82 -2.21 -3.31
N LEU A 67 -2.43 -2.04 -4.48
CA LEU A 67 -3.87 -1.86 -4.64
C LEU A 67 -4.70 -3.10 -4.28
N GLU A 68 -4.13 -4.30 -4.38
CA GLU A 68 -4.80 -5.54 -3.95
C GLU A 68 -5.06 -5.59 -2.43
N THR A 69 -4.15 -5.05 -1.62
CA THR A 69 -4.28 -5.13 -0.14
C THR A 69 -4.68 -3.83 0.52
N PHE A 70 -4.42 -2.69 -0.13
CA PHE A 70 -4.68 -1.38 0.46
C PHE A 70 -6.15 -1.18 0.89
N PRO A 71 -7.17 -1.57 0.09
CA PRO A 71 -8.56 -1.48 0.51
C PRO A 71 -8.85 -2.30 1.77
N LEU A 72 -8.26 -3.50 1.88
CA LEU A 72 -8.41 -4.36 3.06
C LEU A 72 -7.80 -3.71 4.29
N PHE A 73 -6.58 -3.17 4.17
CA PHE A 73 -5.90 -2.45 5.24
C PHE A 73 -6.68 -1.21 5.69
N ALA A 74 -7.14 -0.39 4.74
CA ALA A 74 -7.93 0.80 5.02
C ALA A 74 -9.22 0.43 5.76
N ALA A 75 -9.93 -0.61 5.30
CA ALA A 75 -11.16 -1.06 5.93
C ALA A 75 -10.95 -1.48 7.39
N VAL A 76 -9.92 -2.28 7.69
CA VAL A 76 -9.69 -2.76 9.06
C VAL A 76 -9.19 -1.66 10.00
N VAL A 77 -8.35 -0.73 9.53
CA VAL A 77 -7.91 0.42 10.34
C VAL A 77 -9.08 1.36 10.63
N LEU A 78 -9.92 1.63 9.64
CA LEU A 78 -11.11 2.47 9.85
C LEU A 78 -12.11 1.78 10.78
N ALA A 79 -12.30 0.46 10.65
CA ALA A 79 -13.13 -0.31 11.58
C ALA A 79 -12.60 -0.18 13.02
N ALA A 80 -11.31 -0.41 13.25
CA ALA A 80 -10.68 -0.25 14.56
C ALA A 80 -10.85 1.15 15.14
N GLN A 81 -10.71 2.19 14.29
CA GLN A 81 -10.95 3.56 14.71
C GLN A 81 -12.41 3.83 15.10
N LEU A 82 -13.38 3.24 14.38
CA LEU A 82 -14.81 3.40 14.64
C LEU A 82 -15.26 2.63 15.88
N THR A 83 -14.66 1.48 16.16
CA THR A 83 -14.95 0.66 17.36
C THR A 83 -14.16 1.10 18.59
N GLY A 84 -13.22 2.05 18.43
CA GLY A 84 -12.33 2.47 19.51
C GLY A 84 -11.31 1.40 19.93
N THR A 85 -11.06 0.42 19.06
CA THR A 85 -10.10 -0.67 19.30
C THR A 85 -8.69 -0.14 19.05
N HIS A 86 -7.99 0.21 20.14
CA HIS A 86 -6.63 0.72 20.12
C HIS A 86 -5.75 -0.09 21.06
N ASP A 87 -4.99 -1.03 20.51
CA ASP A 87 -4.10 -1.90 21.25
C ASP A 87 -2.76 -2.13 20.54
N ALA A 88 -1.90 -2.94 21.15
CA ALA A 88 -0.60 -3.25 20.58
C ALA A 88 -0.72 -3.98 19.22
N LEU A 89 -1.77 -4.77 19.00
CA LEU A 89 -1.97 -5.50 17.75
C LEU A 89 -2.39 -4.56 16.61
N THR A 90 -3.28 -3.60 16.87
CA THR A 90 -3.66 -2.59 15.87
C THR A 90 -2.48 -1.70 15.51
N GLU A 91 -1.71 -1.26 16.52
CA GLU A 91 -0.51 -0.45 16.30
C GLU A 91 0.57 -1.19 15.49
N TRP A 92 0.95 -2.40 15.89
CA TRP A 92 1.95 -3.18 15.18
C TRP A 92 1.46 -3.60 13.80
N GLY A 93 0.19 -3.98 13.67
CA GLY A 93 -0.44 -4.31 12.39
C GLY A 93 -0.32 -3.18 11.38
N ALA A 94 -0.65 -1.96 11.81
CA ALA A 94 -0.56 -0.77 10.97
C ALA A 94 0.88 -0.39 10.59
N ARG A 95 1.83 -0.50 11.53
CA ARG A 95 3.26 -0.25 11.26
C ARG A 95 3.82 -1.27 10.28
N LEU A 96 3.54 -2.56 10.48
CA LEU A 96 4.01 -3.63 9.59
C LEU A 96 3.46 -3.45 8.18
N TYR A 97 2.19 -3.06 8.04
CA TYR A 97 1.63 -2.72 6.74
C TYR A 97 2.41 -1.60 6.05
N PHE A 98 2.51 -0.43 6.68
CA PHE A 98 3.14 0.73 6.07
C PHE A 98 4.62 0.49 5.76
N TRP A 99 5.42 0.04 6.74
CA TRP A 99 6.85 -0.16 6.54
C TRP A 99 7.15 -1.32 5.59
N GLY A 100 6.33 -2.38 5.59
CA GLY A 100 6.42 -3.45 4.60
C GLY A 100 6.20 -2.91 3.18
N ARG A 101 5.20 -2.04 2.98
CA ARG A 101 4.94 -1.39 1.69
C ARG A 101 6.02 -0.39 1.30
N LEU A 102 6.54 0.38 2.25
CA LEU A 102 7.61 1.35 1.98
C LEU A 102 8.91 0.66 1.57
N ALA A 103 9.30 -0.41 2.29
CA ALA A 103 10.49 -1.19 1.96
C ALA A 103 10.37 -1.93 0.62
N TYR A 104 9.15 -2.33 0.23
CA TYR A 104 8.91 -3.01 -1.04
C TYR A 104 9.28 -2.15 -2.25
N VAL A 105 8.97 -0.85 -2.24
CA VAL A 105 9.20 0.05 -3.40
C VAL A 105 10.66 0.11 -3.87
N PRO A 106 11.66 0.45 -3.02
CA PRO A 106 13.06 0.49 -3.45
C PRO A 106 13.61 -0.90 -3.81
N LEU A 107 13.20 -1.94 -3.08
CA LEU A 107 13.66 -3.32 -3.34
C LEU A 107 13.13 -3.86 -4.68
N TYR A 108 11.90 -3.49 -5.05
CA TYR A 108 11.31 -3.87 -6.33
C TYR A 108 11.92 -3.09 -7.51
N ALA A 109 12.28 -1.81 -7.30
CA ALA A 109 13.01 -1.02 -8.29
C ALA A 109 14.38 -1.62 -8.60
N ALA A 110 15.09 -2.11 -7.57
CA ALA A 110 16.41 -2.73 -7.64
C ALA A 110 16.45 -4.14 -8.28
N GLY A 111 15.30 -4.78 -8.53
CA GLY A 111 15.23 -6.04 -9.27
C GLY A 111 15.64 -7.30 -8.48
N VAL A 112 15.67 -7.24 -7.14
CA VAL A 112 16.06 -8.38 -6.30
C VAL A 112 14.92 -9.40 -6.21
N ALA A 113 15.04 -10.50 -6.97
CA ALA A 113 13.98 -11.50 -7.14
C ALA A 113 13.56 -12.23 -5.86
N LEU A 114 14.47 -12.43 -4.90
CA LEU A 114 14.22 -13.23 -3.70
C LEU A 114 13.40 -12.51 -2.61
N ILE A 115 13.32 -11.18 -2.66
CA ILE A 115 12.70 -10.35 -1.62
C ILE A 115 11.17 -10.26 -1.80
N ARG A 116 10.66 -10.59 -3.00
CA ARG A 116 9.25 -10.45 -3.36
C ARG A 116 8.32 -11.33 -2.51
N SER A 117 8.75 -12.55 -2.14
CA SER A 117 7.94 -13.45 -1.32
C SER A 117 7.97 -13.05 0.17
N LEU A 118 9.12 -12.66 0.69
CA LEU A 118 9.28 -12.29 2.10
C LEU A 118 8.56 -10.97 2.42
N VAL A 119 8.63 -9.99 1.51
CA VAL A 119 8.01 -8.68 1.74
C VAL A 119 6.50 -8.69 1.47
N TRP A 120 5.97 -9.64 0.70
CA TRP A 120 4.52 -9.79 0.54
C TRP A 120 3.83 -10.26 1.84
N ASN A 121 4.50 -11.10 2.62
CA ASN A 121 3.93 -11.61 3.87
C ASN A 121 3.80 -10.51 4.94
N ILE A 122 4.68 -9.50 4.95
CA ILE A 122 4.73 -8.51 6.04
C ILE A 122 3.45 -7.65 6.09
N PRO A 123 2.97 -7.03 4.99
CA PRO A 123 1.72 -6.27 5.01
C PRO A 123 0.49 -7.14 5.28
N THR A 124 0.47 -8.38 4.78
CA THR A 124 -0.62 -9.32 5.00
C THR A 124 -0.71 -9.74 6.46
N ILE A 125 0.43 -10.01 7.11
CA ILE A 125 0.51 -10.23 8.57
C ILE A 125 0.01 -9.00 9.30
N GLY A 126 0.42 -7.80 8.87
CA GLY A 126 -0.05 -6.54 9.45
C GLY A 126 -1.57 -6.41 9.45
N ILE A 127 -2.23 -6.70 8.32
CA ILE A 127 -3.70 -6.75 8.22
C ILE A 127 -4.26 -7.81 9.17
N GLY A 128 -3.67 -9.00 9.20
CA GLY A 128 -4.10 -10.09 10.08
C GLY A 128 -4.07 -9.71 11.55
N LEU A 129 -3.07 -8.97 12.01
CA LEU A 129 -3.00 -8.49 13.39
C LEU A 129 -4.15 -7.54 13.74
N VAL A 130 -4.49 -6.60 12.85
CA VAL A 130 -5.64 -5.69 13.07
C VAL A 130 -6.95 -6.48 13.08
N VAL A 131 -7.10 -7.48 12.21
CA VAL A 131 -8.28 -8.37 12.21
C VAL A 131 -8.37 -9.16 13.52
N ILE A 132 -7.27 -9.71 14.00
CA ILE A 132 -7.24 -10.45 15.28
C ILE A 132 -7.63 -9.52 16.43
N ALA A 133 -7.10 -8.29 16.46
CA ALA A 133 -7.47 -7.28 17.45
C ALA A 133 -8.98 -6.98 17.41
N LEU A 134 -9.54 -6.80 16.22
CA LEU A 134 -10.97 -6.54 16.03
C LEU A 134 -11.87 -7.72 16.41
N LEU A 135 -11.38 -8.97 16.30
CA LEU A 135 -12.16 -10.16 16.64
C LEU A 135 -12.04 -10.53 18.12
N LEU A 136 -10.89 -10.28 18.75
CA LEU A 136 -10.58 -10.71 20.12
C LEU A 136 -10.58 -9.58 21.14
N GLY A 137 -10.41 -8.32 20.71
CA GLY A 137 -10.31 -7.13 21.56
C GLY A 137 -11.64 -6.62 22.13
N TRP A 138 -12.65 -7.48 22.20
CA TRP A 138 -13.92 -7.23 22.89
C TRP A 138 -13.83 -7.81 24.30
N SER A 139 -12.92 -7.30 25.12
CA SER A 139 -12.75 -7.74 26.52
C SER A 139 -12.59 -6.55 27.45
#